data_AF-A0A959RGL1-F1
#
_entry.id   AF-A0A959RGL1-F1
#
_cell.length_a   1.000
_cell.length_b   1.000
_cell.length_c   1.000
_cell.angle_alpha   90.00
_cell.angle_beta   90.00
_cell.angle_gamma   90.00
#
_symmetry.space_group_name_H-M   'P 1'
#
loop_
_entity.id
_entity.type
_entity.pdbx_description
1 polymer ?
#
loop_
_entity_poly.entity_id
_entity_poly.type
_entity_poly.pdbx_seq_one_letter_code
_entity_poly.pdbx_strand_id
1 'polypeptide(L)'
;MNLPNRFTPVLYGTVVMTLIAVFPLLNMINLLCCAGIIAGGFAGVYSYNKQLQNTGIPLTHKDGGMIGILSGILSAVLVTGFGLIISLFSDSNPILEVMKAFDEMNIQTPPEVAQYVEKFSEEYNQYGFSPSITVISFISNIILYPLFGAIGALLAVNIFNKKNTKQV
;
A
#
# COMPACT_ATOMS: atom_id res chain seq x y z
N MET A 1 -8.03 32.95 -8.26
CA MET A 1 -7.01 31.99 -8.72
C MET A 1 -6.88 30.91 -7.66
N ASN A 2 -7.48 29.74 -7.85
CA ASN A 2 -7.33 28.63 -6.90
C ASN A 2 -5.92 28.04 -7.12
N LEU A 3 -5.02 28.22 -6.15
CA LEU A 3 -3.74 27.52 -6.18
C LEU A 3 -4.01 26.01 -6.27
N PRO A 4 -3.26 25.26 -7.08
CA PRO A 4 -3.46 23.82 -7.18
C PRO A 4 -3.23 23.17 -5.81
N ASN A 5 -4.29 22.63 -5.23
CA ASN A 5 -4.24 22.01 -3.91
C ASN A 5 -3.57 20.64 -4.02
N ARG A 6 -2.40 20.50 -3.38
CA ARG A 6 -1.61 19.27 -3.38
C ARG A 6 -2.25 18.14 -2.56
N PHE A 7 -3.25 18.47 -1.74
CA PHE A 7 -3.96 17.52 -0.91
C PHE A 7 -4.87 16.59 -1.73
N THR A 8 -5.55 17.10 -2.76
CA THR A 8 -6.45 16.30 -3.60
C THR A 8 -5.71 15.18 -4.36
N PRO A 9 -4.56 15.43 -5.01
CA PRO A 9 -3.73 14.36 -5.59
C PRO A 9 -3.26 13.31 -4.58
N VAL A 10 -2.88 13.74 -3.38
CA VAL A 10 -2.44 12.84 -2.30
C VAL A 10 -3.57 11.91 -1.88
N LEU A 11 -4.78 12.44 -1.69
CA LEU A 11 -5.97 11.63 -1.40
C LEU A 11 -6.29 10.65 -2.53
N TYR A 12 -6.21 11.12 -3.78
CA TYR A 12 -6.48 10.26 -4.94
C TYR A 12 -5.49 9.08 -5.01
N GLY A 13 -4.19 9.37 -4.83
CA GLY A 13 -3.17 8.32 -4.75
C GLY A 13 -3.42 7.37 -3.58
N THR A 14 -3.76 7.91 -2.41
CA THR A 14 -4.06 7.13 -1.20
C THR A 14 -5.22 6.15 -1.40
N VAL A 15 -6.33 6.63 -1.98
CA VAL A 15 -7.50 5.79 -2.25
C VAL A 15 -7.16 4.66 -3.21
N VAL A 16 -6.46 4.96 -4.32
CA VAL A 16 -6.08 3.94 -5.29
C VAL A 16 -5.13 2.91 -4.68
N MET A 17 -4.09 3.35 -3.95
CA MET A 17 -3.15 2.45 -3.26
C MET A 17 -3.89 1.54 -2.27
N THR A 18 -4.73 2.12 -1.42
CA THR A 18 -5.44 1.39 -0.35
C THR A 18 -6.44 0.39 -0.94
N LEU A 19 -7.22 0.79 -1.95
CA LEU A 19 -8.17 -0.11 -2.60
C LEU A 19 -7.46 -1.30 -3.25
N ILE A 20 -6.36 -1.07 -3.96
CA ILE A 20 -5.61 -2.18 -4.57
C ILE A 20 -5.01 -3.09 -3.50
N ALA A 21 -4.53 -2.54 -2.38
CA ALA A 21 -3.95 -3.31 -1.29
C ALA A 21 -4.99 -4.10 -0.48
N VAL A 22 -6.18 -3.56 -0.26
CA VAL A 22 -7.25 -4.20 0.52
C VAL A 22 -8.06 -5.21 -0.29
N PHE A 23 -8.13 -5.06 -1.62
CA PHE A 23 -8.84 -6.00 -2.50
C PHE A 23 -7.87 -6.99 -3.17
N PRO A 24 -7.62 -8.18 -2.57
CA PRO A 24 -6.70 -9.20 -3.10
C PRO A 24 -7.20 -9.93 -4.37
N LEU A 25 -8.36 -9.56 -4.91
CA LEU A 25 -9.00 -10.20 -6.08
C LEU A 25 -8.21 -10.06 -7.40
N LEU A 26 -7.11 -9.29 -7.42
CA LEU A 26 -6.14 -9.24 -8.53
C LEU A 26 -4.93 -10.13 -8.26
N ASN A 27 -5.14 -11.40 -7.91
CA ASN A 27 -4.09 -12.36 -7.52
C ASN A 27 -2.95 -12.48 -8.57
N MET A 28 -3.19 -12.13 -9.85
CA MET A 28 -2.14 -12.05 -10.89
C MET A 28 -1.26 -10.78 -10.83
N ILE A 29 -1.75 -9.65 -10.29
CA ILE A 29 -0.99 -8.39 -10.14
C ILE A 29 -0.25 -8.37 -8.80
N ASN A 30 -0.69 -9.16 -7.82
CA ASN A 30 -0.05 -9.31 -6.52
C ASN A 30 1.26 -10.13 -6.55
N LEU A 31 1.63 -10.72 -7.70
CA LEU A 31 2.96 -11.34 -7.87
C LEU A 31 4.09 -10.30 -7.81
N LEU A 32 3.77 -9.00 -7.95
CA LEU A 32 4.64 -7.88 -7.62
C LEU A 32 4.04 -7.16 -6.42
N CYS A 33 4.47 -7.53 -5.20
CA CYS A 33 4.05 -6.99 -3.90
C CYS A 33 4.03 -5.45 -3.77
N CYS A 34 4.55 -4.74 -4.76
CA CYS A 34 4.63 -3.28 -4.79
C CYS A 34 4.03 -2.65 -6.05
N ALA A 35 3.59 -3.42 -7.05
CA ALA A 35 3.04 -2.89 -8.29
C ALA A 35 1.76 -2.07 -8.04
N GLY A 36 0.89 -2.54 -7.14
CA GLY A 36 -0.30 -1.80 -6.72
C GLY A 36 0.04 -0.46 -6.05
N ILE A 37 1.07 -0.45 -5.20
CA ILE A 37 1.56 0.76 -4.51
C ILE A 37 2.14 1.75 -5.53
N ILE A 38 2.98 1.27 -6.45
CA ILE A 38 3.56 2.06 -7.55
C ILE A 38 2.44 2.66 -8.41
N ALA A 39 1.43 1.86 -8.78
CA ALA A 39 0.28 2.30 -9.57
C ALA A 39 -0.53 3.39 -8.86
N GLY A 40 -0.74 3.27 -7.55
CA GLY A 40 -1.41 4.32 -6.78
C GLY A 40 -0.57 5.61 -6.69
N GLY A 41 0.76 5.50 -6.58
CA GLY A 41 1.67 6.65 -6.63
C GLY A 41 1.62 7.36 -7.98
N PHE A 42 1.57 6.58 -9.05
CA PHE A 42 1.37 7.08 -10.41
C PHE A 42 0.02 7.80 -10.56
N ALA A 43 -1.06 7.21 -10.04
CA ALA A 43 -2.41 7.75 -10.12
C ALA A 43 -2.54 9.12 -9.42
N GLY A 44 -1.87 9.30 -8.27
CA GLY A 44 -1.80 10.59 -7.59
C GLY A 44 -1.18 11.68 -8.46
N VAL A 45 -0.03 11.40 -9.08
CA VAL A 45 0.64 12.35 -9.99
C VAL A 45 -0.16 12.61 -11.26
N TYR A 46 -0.84 11.60 -11.81
CA TYR A 46 -1.75 11.77 -12.95
C TYR A 46 -2.85 12.80 -12.64
N SER A 47 -3.47 12.71 -11.46
CA SER A 47 -4.47 13.68 -11.00
C SER A 47 -3.89 15.08 -10.87
N TYR A 48 -2.68 15.21 -10.29
CA TYR A 48 -2.01 16.50 -10.18
C TYR A 48 -1.65 17.09 -11.55
N ASN A 49 -1.12 16.28 -12.47
CA ASN A 49 -0.79 16.72 -13.83
C ASN A 49 -2.03 17.26 -14.56
N LYS A 50 -3.19 16.62 -14.40
CA LYS A 50 -4.46 17.10 -14.98
C LYS A 50 -4.87 18.46 -14.41
N GLN A 51 -4.60 18.74 -13.13
CA GLN A 51 -4.86 20.06 -12.54
C GLN A 51 -3.91 21.12 -13.09
N LEU A 52 -2.65 20.77 -13.29
CA LEU A 52 -1.63 21.69 -13.81
C LEU A 52 -1.85 22.09 -15.28
N GLN A 53 -2.49 21.24 -16.08
CA GLN A 53 -2.83 21.56 -17.47
C GLN A 53 -3.69 22.83 -17.60
N ASN A 54 -4.51 23.14 -16.60
CA ASN A 54 -5.35 24.33 -16.60
C ASN A 54 -4.67 25.58 -16.01
N THR A 55 -3.46 25.44 -15.46
CA THR A 55 -2.74 26.54 -14.77
C THR A 55 -1.44 26.94 -15.44
N GLY A 56 -0.91 26.13 -16.36
CA GLY A 56 0.36 26.40 -17.06
C GLY A 56 1.61 26.23 -16.20
N ILE A 57 1.49 25.71 -14.98
CA ILE A 57 2.61 25.48 -14.06
C ILE A 57 3.28 24.13 -14.41
N PRO A 58 4.62 24.07 -14.53
CA PRO A 58 5.31 22.82 -14.87
C PRO A 58 5.26 21.81 -13.72
N LEU A 59 5.14 20.53 -14.08
CA LEU A 59 5.19 19.42 -13.12
C LEU A 59 6.63 19.15 -12.69
N THR A 60 6.92 19.33 -11.40
CA THR A 60 8.28 19.13 -10.86
C THR A 60 8.45 17.74 -10.22
N HIS A 61 9.68 17.21 -10.21
CA HIS A 61 10.02 15.97 -9.49
C HIS A 61 9.78 16.08 -7.98
N LYS A 62 9.98 17.28 -7.42
CA LYS A 62 9.68 17.56 -6.00
C LYS A 62 8.19 17.37 -5.70
N ASP A 63 7.32 17.83 -6.59
CA ASP A 63 5.87 17.66 -6.40
C ASP A 63 5.47 16.18 -6.50
N GLY A 64 6.00 15.46 -7.49
CA GLY A 64 5.73 14.02 -7.63
C GLY A 64 6.20 13.20 -6.44
N GLY A 65 7.46 13.39 -6.02
CA GLY A 65 8.01 12.69 -4.86
C GLY A 65 7.20 12.95 -3.59
N MET A 66 6.80 14.21 -3.35
CA MET A 66 5.98 14.56 -2.18
C MET A 66 4.59 13.92 -2.23
N ILE A 67 3.95 13.90 -3.40
CA ILE A 67 2.66 13.22 -3.58
C ILE A 67 2.80 11.72 -3.29
N GLY A 68 3.83 11.06 -3.84
CA GLY A 68 4.07 9.63 -3.66
C GLY A 68 4.33 9.24 -2.21
N ILE A 69 5.21 9.97 -1.52
CA ILE A 69 5.54 9.72 -0.10
C ILE A 69 4.30 9.90 0.78
N LEU A 70 3.61 11.03 0.66
CA LEU A 70 2.44 11.33 1.50
C LEU A 70 1.30 10.35 1.25
N SER A 71 1.07 9.98 -0.01
CA SER A 71 0.07 8.96 -0.36
C SER A 71 0.43 7.61 0.25
N GLY A 72 1.71 7.24 0.21
CA GLY A 72 2.20 5.99 0.80
C GLY A 72 2.04 5.95 2.32
N ILE A 73 2.36 7.04 3.03
CA ILE A 73 2.20 7.12 4.50
C ILE A 73 0.72 6.96 4.87
N LEU A 74 -0.17 7.71 4.22
CA LEU A 74 -1.61 7.63 4.48
C LEU A 74 -2.15 6.23 4.16
N SER A 75 -1.70 5.63 3.06
CA SER A 75 -2.12 4.28 2.69
C SER A 75 -1.64 3.23 3.68
N ALA A 76 -0.42 3.33 4.21
CA ALA A 76 0.08 2.41 5.23
C ALA A 76 -0.80 2.40 6.48
N VAL A 77 -1.26 3.58 6.92
CA VAL A 77 -2.18 3.73 8.04
C VAL A 77 -3.54 3.11 7.71
N LEU A 78 -4.10 3.42 6.53
CA LEU A 78 -5.41 2.90 6.15
C LEU A 78 -5.42 1.38 5.96
N VAL A 79 -4.43 0.83 5.26
CA VAL A 79 -4.33 -0.62 5.03
C VAL A 79 -4.18 -1.37 6.35
N THR A 80 -3.34 -0.88 7.26
CA THR A 80 -3.19 -1.51 8.58
C THR A 80 -4.48 -1.39 9.39
N GLY A 81 -5.14 -0.23 9.36
CA GLY A 81 -6.42 -0.01 10.03
C GLY A 81 -7.53 -0.92 9.49
N PHE A 82 -7.65 -1.06 8.17
CA PHE A 82 -8.58 -2.00 7.55
C PHE A 82 -8.24 -3.45 7.89
N GLY A 83 -6.96 -3.84 7.90
CA GLY A 83 -6.54 -5.17 8.31
C GLY A 83 -6.94 -5.50 9.75
N LEU A 84 -6.78 -4.54 10.66
CA LEU A 84 -7.24 -4.66 12.06
C LEU A 84 -8.76 -4.84 12.16
N ILE A 85 -9.53 -4.02 11.45
CA ILE A 85 -10.98 -4.11 11.43
C ILE A 85 -11.41 -5.47 10.88
N ILE A 86 -10.85 -5.90 9.75
CA ILE A 86 -11.17 -7.19 9.13
C ILE A 86 -10.86 -8.35 10.09
N SER A 87 -9.72 -8.28 10.79
CA SER A 87 -9.31 -9.32 11.75
C SER A 87 -10.28 -9.39 12.94
N LEU A 88 -10.68 -8.25 13.50
CA LEU A 88 -11.64 -8.17 14.61
C LEU A 88 -13.03 -8.71 14.29
N PHE A 89 -13.46 -8.61 13.03
CA PHE A 89 -14.76 -9.14 12.58
C PHE A 89 -14.67 -10.55 11.98
N SER A 90 -13.46 -11.10 11.81
CA SER A 90 -13.26 -12.46 11.31
C SER A 90 -13.10 -13.43 12.47
N ASP A 91 -14.09 -14.31 12.67
CA ASP A 91 -14.03 -15.39 13.67
C ASP A 91 -12.98 -16.47 13.32
N SER A 92 -12.46 -16.46 12.09
CA SER A 92 -11.42 -17.36 11.63
C SER A 92 -10.04 -16.86 12.04
N ASN A 93 -9.25 -17.72 12.69
CA ASN A 93 -7.84 -17.47 12.95
C ASN A 93 -7.01 -17.80 11.68
N PRO A 94 -6.52 -16.80 10.93
CA PRO A 94 -5.81 -17.02 9.68
C PRO A 94 -4.49 -17.77 9.89
N ILE A 95 -3.90 -17.70 11.08
CA ILE A 95 -2.67 -18.41 11.42
C ILE A 95 -2.92 -19.93 11.43
N LEU A 96 -4.06 -20.36 11.98
CA LEU A 96 -4.45 -21.77 12.01
C LEU A 96 -4.81 -22.30 10.61
N GLU A 97 -5.42 -21.48 9.76
CA GLU A 97 -5.66 -21.87 8.35
C GLU A 97 -4.36 -22.07 7.58
N VAL A 98 -3.39 -21.18 7.77
CA VAL A 98 -2.07 -21.31 7.13
C VAL A 98 -1.33 -22.57 7.63
N MET A 99 -1.40 -22.88 8.93
CA MET A 99 -0.82 -24.13 9.45
C MET A 99 -1.47 -25.37 8.82
N LYS A 100 -2.81 -25.42 8.75
CA LYS A 100 -3.53 -26.53 8.12
C LYS A 100 -3.12 -26.71 6.66
N ALA A 101 -2.99 -25.60 5.92
CA ALA A 101 -2.53 -25.65 4.53
C ALA A 101 -1.07 -26.16 4.42
N PHE A 102 -0.20 -25.83 5.38
CA PHE A 102 1.19 -26.28 5.38
C PHE A 102 1.30 -27.77 5.71
N ASP A 103 0.49 -28.24 6.68
CA ASP A 103 0.36 -29.65 7.02
C ASP A 103 -0.18 -30.46 5.81
N GLU A 104 -1.20 -29.94 5.13
CA GLU A 104 -1.75 -30.55 3.90
C GLU A 104 -0.71 -30.62 2.77
N MET A 105 0.24 -29.69 2.72
CA MET A 105 1.34 -29.67 1.75
C MET A 105 2.59 -30.46 2.21
N ASN A 106 2.54 -31.16 3.35
CA ASN A 106 3.69 -31.85 3.95
C ASN A 106 4.92 -30.96 4.18
N ILE A 107 4.73 -29.65 4.38
CA ILE A 107 5.81 -28.73 4.70
C ILE A 107 6.10 -28.86 6.20
N GLN A 108 7.19 -29.56 6.55
CA GLN A 108 7.64 -29.64 7.95
C GLN A 108 8.06 -28.26 8.43
N THR A 109 7.23 -27.63 9.25
CA THR A 109 7.59 -26.38 9.92
C THR A 109 8.69 -26.64 10.94
N PRO A 110 9.82 -25.92 10.89
CA PRO A 110 10.85 -26.01 11.92
C PRO A 110 10.26 -25.73 13.31
N PRO A 111 10.75 -26.39 14.38
CA PRO A 111 10.23 -26.22 15.73
C PRO A 111 10.33 -24.76 16.21
N GLU A 112 11.32 -24.02 15.72
CA GLU A 112 11.47 -22.59 16.00
C GLU A 112 10.35 -21.74 15.42
N VAL A 113 9.76 -22.14 14.28
CA VAL A 113 8.64 -21.43 13.65
C VAL A 113 7.34 -21.79 14.36
N ALA A 114 7.18 -23.06 14.76
CA ALA A 114 6.01 -23.56 15.47
C ALA A 114 5.72 -22.77 16.77
N GLN A 115 6.75 -22.48 17.57
CA GLN A 115 6.59 -21.69 18.81
C GLN A 115 6.09 -20.25 18.55
N TYR A 116 6.51 -19.59 17.47
CA TYR A 116 6.04 -18.25 17.14
C TYR A 116 4.60 -18.29 16.63
N VAL A 117 4.28 -19.29 15.83
CA VAL A 117 2.95 -19.51 15.27
C VAL A 117 1.94 -19.82 16.38
N GLU A 118 2.30 -20.67 17.34
CA GLU A 118 1.48 -20.97 18.51
C GLU A 118 1.23 -19.69 19.33
N LYS A 119 2.28 -18.92 19.61
CA LYS A 119 2.16 -17.63 20.31
C LYS A 119 1.24 -16.64 19.58
N PHE A 120 1.36 -16.51 18.26
CA PHE A 120 0.48 -15.64 17.48
C PHE A 120 -0.96 -16.15 17.45
N SER A 121 -1.16 -17.46 17.43
CA SER A 121 -2.47 -18.09 17.50
C SER A 121 -3.14 -17.85 18.86
N GLU A 122 -2.40 -17.96 19.97
CA GLU A 122 -2.88 -17.63 21.31
C GLU A 122 -3.31 -16.16 21.41
N GLU A 123 -2.47 -15.24 20.93
CA GLU A 123 -2.81 -13.80 20.86
C GLU A 123 -4.12 -13.58 20.06
N TYR A 124 -4.27 -14.25 18.92
CA TYR A 124 -5.47 -14.13 18.08
C TYR A 124 -6.72 -14.68 18.79
N ASN A 125 -6.61 -15.82 19.47
CA ASN A 125 -7.73 -16.42 20.20
C ASN A 125 -8.13 -15.58 21.43
N GLN A 126 -7.19 -14.86 22.04
CA GLN A 126 -7.44 -14.03 23.22
C GLN A 126 -8.00 -12.64 22.87
N TYR A 127 -7.48 -12.01 21.80
CA TYR A 127 -7.78 -10.61 21.46
C TYR A 127 -8.58 -10.44 20.17
N GLY A 128 -8.82 -11.51 19.40
CA GLY A 128 -9.42 -11.46 18.07
C GLY A 128 -8.48 -10.98 16.97
N PHE A 129 -7.24 -10.59 17.31
CA PHE A 129 -6.18 -10.21 16.39
C PHE A 129 -4.82 -10.44 17.07
N SER A 130 -3.73 -10.54 16.30
CA SER A 130 -2.37 -10.55 16.87
C SER A 130 -1.79 -9.12 16.89
N PRO A 131 -1.59 -8.51 18.08
CA PRO A 131 -0.95 -7.22 18.20
C PRO A 131 0.49 -7.24 17.67
N SER A 132 1.21 -8.33 17.92
CA SER A 132 2.60 -8.52 17.49
C SER A 132 2.72 -8.46 15.96
N ILE A 133 1.90 -9.23 15.24
CA ILE A 133 1.88 -9.23 13.77
C ILE A 133 1.44 -7.86 13.23
N THR A 134 0.44 -7.25 13.86
CA THR A 134 -0.05 -5.92 13.45
C THR A 134 1.06 -4.87 13.51
N VAL A 135 1.81 -4.81 14.62
CA VAL A 135 2.90 -3.83 14.78
C VAL A 135 4.01 -4.07 13.75
N ILE A 136 4.40 -5.32 13.53
CA ILE A 136 5.42 -5.67 12.53
C ILE A 136 4.95 -5.28 11.12
N SER A 137 3.69 -5.57 10.79
CA SER A 137 3.09 -5.21 9.50
C SER A 137 3.03 -3.69 9.33
N PHE A 138 2.63 -2.95 10.37
CA PHE A 138 2.56 -1.49 10.33
C PHE A 138 3.93 -0.85 10.06
N ILE A 139 4.97 -1.29 10.79
CA ILE A 139 6.34 -0.80 10.61
C ILE A 139 6.86 -1.14 9.20
N SER A 140 6.53 -2.32 8.69
CA SER A 140 6.89 -2.71 7.32
C SER A 140 6.18 -1.82 6.29
N ASN A 141 4.88 -1.60 6.47
CA ASN A 141 4.06 -0.80 5.56
C ASN A 141 4.48 0.67 5.55
N ILE A 142 4.77 1.26 6.72
CA ILE A 142 5.14 2.68 6.80
C ILE A 142 6.50 2.98 6.15
N ILE A 143 7.33 1.96 5.92
CA ILE A 143 8.59 2.10 5.19
C ILE A 143 8.38 1.79 3.70
N LEU A 144 7.73 0.66 3.39
CA LEU A 144 7.58 0.19 2.01
C LEU A 144 6.63 1.08 1.20
N TYR A 145 5.49 1.47 1.76
CA TYR A 145 4.47 2.20 1.01
C TYR A 145 4.97 3.58 0.53
N PRO A 146 5.62 4.40 1.38
CA PRO A 146 6.17 5.68 0.92
C PRO A 146 7.30 5.49 -0.10
N LEU A 147 8.16 4.47 0.09
CA LEU A 147 9.26 4.17 -0.82
C LEU A 147 8.74 3.83 -2.22
N PHE A 148 7.85 2.85 -2.33
CA PHE A 148 7.30 2.42 -3.62
C PHE A 148 6.29 3.42 -4.20
N GLY A 149 5.55 4.12 -3.34
CA GLY A 149 4.69 5.23 -3.75
C GLY A 149 5.48 6.37 -4.38
N ALA A 150 6.63 6.72 -3.80
CA ALA A 150 7.55 7.70 -4.37
C ALA A 150 8.11 7.25 -5.73
N ILE A 151 8.53 5.98 -5.85
CA ILE A 151 9.01 5.43 -7.12
C ILE A 151 7.95 5.57 -8.22
N GLY A 152 6.72 5.13 -7.95
CA GLY A 152 5.61 5.26 -8.92
C GLY A 152 5.28 6.70 -9.29
N ALA A 153 5.32 7.60 -8.32
CA ALA A 153 5.08 9.02 -8.55
C ALA A 153 6.19 9.67 -9.39
N LEU A 154 7.46 9.37 -9.13
CA LEU A 154 8.59 9.88 -9.90
C LEU A 154 8.60 9.34 -11.34
N LEU A 155 8.22 8.08 -11.54
CA LEU A 155 8.02 7.51 -12.87
C LEU A 155 6.93 8.29 -13.65
N ALA A 156 5.81 8.58 -13.00
CA ALA A 156 4.74 9.37 -13.60
C ALA A 156 5.20 10.77 -14.02
N VAL A 157 5.97 11.47 -13.17
CA VAL A 157 6.53 12.80 -13.50
C VAL A 157 7.36 12.73 -14.78
N ASN A 158 8.28 11.78 -14.88
CA ASN A 158 9.15 11.65 -16.06
C ASN A 158 8.35 11.36 -17.34
N ILE A 159 7.31 10.51 -17.24
CA ILE A 159 6.44 10.19 -18.37
C ILE A 159 5.66 11.43 -18.83
N PHE A 160 5.05 12.18 -17.91
CA PHE A 160 4.26 13.36 -18.27
C PHE A 160 5.13 14.53 -18.73
N ASN A 161 6.29 14.76 -18.13
CA ASN A 161 7.22 15.80 -18.59
C ASN A 161 7.71 15.51 -20.02
N LYS A 162 8.06 14.26 -20.35
CA LYS A 162 8.43 13.88 -21.73
C LYS A 162 7.29 14.08 -22.73
N LYS A 163 6.04 13.86 -22.32
CA LYS A 163 4.86 14.07 -23.16
C LYS A 163 4.62 15.57 -23.40
N ASN A 164 4.75 16.40 -22.37
CA ASN A 164 4.54 17.84 -22.47
C ASN A 164 5.63 18.52 -23.33
N THR A 165 6.88 18.05 -23.28
CA THR A 165 7.96 18.57 -24.15
C THR A 165 7.79 18.22 -25.63
N LYS A 166 7.07 17.14 -25.97
CA LYS A 166 6.81 16.74 -27.37
C LYS A 166 5.63 17.47 -28.02
N GLN A 167 4.87 18.26 -27.25
CA GLN A 167 3.71 19.02 -27.74
C GLN A 167 3.99 20.52 -27.91
N VAL A 168 5.26 20.93 -27.71
CA VAL A 168 5.80 22.26 -28.03
C VAL A 168 6.73 22.10 -29.23
#